data_AF-A0A336M512-F1
#
_entry.id   AF-A0A336M512-F1
#
_cell.length_a   1.000
_cell.length_b   1.000
_cell.length_c   1.000
_cell.angle_alpha   90.00
_cell.angle_beta   90.00
_cell.angle_gamma   90.00
#
_symmetry.space_group_name_H-M   'P 1'
#
loop_
_entity.id
_entity.type
_entity.pdbx_description
1 polymer ?
#
loop_
_entity_poly.entity_id
_entity_poly.type
_entity_poly.pdbx_seq_one_letter_code
_entity_poly.pdbx_strand_id
1 'polypeptide(L)'
;MCEAMSECKQGTQCEGDVCGLFRMTWSYWADSGKPTLNGEAPTSPTAYANCANDPYCAATAVQGYMGRFGKDCNGDGAIDCRDFMSIHYLGGWGSCNGQLPPLQSGRFEQLKSKENHGPVSDICLACMCEAMTECNHEINCEGAYCGIFKISITYWTDASKPTVDGEQSTSDISDFENCATDAYCAGKAVQGYMAKFAKDINCNGSSEADCRDYMRLHYNGGRSACNASLPQPQKKRFENCIKQLAF
;
A
#
# COMPACT_ATOMS: atom_id res chain seq x y z
N MET A 1 4.82 -8.20 -3.24
CA MET A 1 5.76 -8.92 -2.33
C MET A 1 5.07 -9.58 -1.16
N CYS A 2 4.39 -8.83 -0.29
CA CYS A 2 3.73 -9.37 0.91
C CYS A 2 2.79 -10.55 0.59
N GLU A 3 1.98 -10.46 -0.47
CA GLU A 3 1.17 -11.58 -0.97
C GLU A 3 1.99 -12.82 -1.36
N ALA A 4 3.12 -12.59 -2.06
CA ALA A 4 4.02 -13.65 -2.47
C ALA A 4 4.66 -14.38 -1.27
N MET A 5 4.85 -13.69 -0.15
CA MET A 5 5.53 -14.20 1.04
C MET A 5 4.59 -14.79 2.09
N SER A 6 3.43 -14.17 2.32
CA SER A 6 2.52 -14.52 3.42
C SER A 6 1.03 -14.44 3.06
N GLU A 7 0.69 -14.20 1.79
CA GLU A 7 -0.70 -13.92 1.35
C GLU A 7 -1.25 -12.64 1.98
N CYS A 8 -0.35 -11.73 2.35
CA CYS A 8 -0.65 -10.52 3.11
C CYS A 8 -1.57 -10.75 4.32
N LYS A 9 -1.49 -11.94 4.92
CA LYS A 9 -2.36 -12.29 6.02
C LYS A 9 -2.00 -11.49 7.26
N GLN A 10 -2.82 -10.49 7.58
CA GLN A 10 -2.69 -9.71 8.80
C GLN A 10 -2.72 -10.61 10.04
N GLY A 11 -1.97 -10.22 11.08
CA GLY A 11 -1.79 -11.03 12.28
C GLY A 11 -0.78 -12.17 12.15
N THR A 12 -0.10 -12.32 11.00
CA THR A 12 1.07 -13.21 10.88
C THR A 12 2.15 -12.77 11.87
N GLN A 13 2.41 -13.64 12.85
CA GLN A 13 3.43 -13.42 13.89
C GLN A 13 4.78 -14.00 13.45
N CYS A 14 5.75 -13.92 14.35
CA CYS A 14 7.05 -14.55 14.16
C CYS A 14 6.97 -16.08 14.19
N GLU A 15 7.64 -16.71 13.23
CA GLU A 15 7.92 -18.15 13.20
C GLU A 15 9.44 -18.34 13.26
N GLY A 16 9.97 -18.65 14.45
CA GLY A 16 11.40 -18.61 14.69
C GLY A 16 11.96 -17.20 14.51
N ASP A 17 13.00 -17.05 13.69
CA ASP A 17 13.67 -15.77 13.43
C ASP A 17 13.02 -14.94 12.30
N VAL A 18 11.95 -15.45 11.69
CA VAL A 18 11.26 -14.83 10.54
C VAL A 18 9.92 -14.25 10.99
N CYS A 19 9.72 -12.95 10.81
CA CYS A 19 8.55 -12.24 11.32
C CYS A 19 7.70 -11.59 10.24
N GLY A 20 6.39 -11.53 10.52
CA GLY A 20 5.45 -10.61 9.91
C GLY A 20 5.05 -10.89 8.47
N LEU A 21 4.29 -9.94 7.93
CA LEU A 21 3.67 -9.97 6.59
C LEU A 21 4.69 -10.15 5.45
N PHE A 22 5.89 -9.62 5.63
CA PHE A 22 6.94 -9.71 4.63
C PHE A 22 7.94 -10.83 4.91
N ARG A 23 7.73 -11.67 5.93
CA ARG A 23 8.61 -12.79 6.28
C ARG A 23 10.08 -12.37 6.30
N MET A 24 10.38 -11.26 6.99
CA MET A 24 11.74 -10.72 7.09
C MET A 24 12.46 -11.29 8.32
N THR A 25 13.78 -11.22 8.33
CA THR A 25 14.62 -11.58 9.48
C THR A 25 15.08 -10.35 10.26
N TRP A 26 15.64 -10.55 11.46
CA TRP A 26 16.27 -9.46 12.20
C TRP A 26 17.39 -8.77 11.42
N SER A 27 18.23 -9.55 10.71
CA SER A 27 19.32 -9.00 9.91
C SER A 27 18.81 -8.17 8.73
N TYR A 28 17.71 -8.60 8.10
CA TYR A 28 17.02 -7.84 7.08
C TYR A 28 16.60 -6.48 7.63
N TRP A 29 15.81 -6.46 8.71
CA TRP A 29 15.35 -5.22 9.37
C TRP A 29 16.52 -4.33 9.83
N ALA A 30 17.59 -4.93 10.33
CA ALA A 30 18.79 -4.20 10.74
C ALA A 30 19.47 -3.51 9.55
N ASP A 31 19.58 -4.21 8.43
CA ASP A 31 20.18 -3.67 7.22
C ASP A 31 19.30 -2.60 6.54
N SER A 32 17.99 -2.63 6.78
CA SER A 32 17.00 -1.62 6.35
C SER A 32 17.06 -0.29 7.11
N GLY A 33 17.96 -0.15 8.09
CA GLY A 33 18.06 1.05 8.91
C GLY A 33 17.26 1.02 10.22
N LYS A 34 16.72 -0.15 10.60
CA LYS A 34 16.01 -0.37 11.87
C LYS A 34 14.83 0.57 12.12
N PRO A 35 13.86 0.68 11.19
CA PRO A 35 12.66 1.46 11.47
C PRO A 35 11.94 0.93 12.71
N THR A 36 11.34 1.83 13.48
CA THR A 36 10.62 1.50 14.71
C THR A 36 9.28 2.22 14.77
N LEU A 37 8.41 1.74 15.68
CA LEU A 37 7.09 2.31 15.93
C LEU A 37 7.11 3.17 17.19
N ASN A 38 6.24 4.18 17.25
CA ASN A 38 5.93 4.93 18.47
C ASN A 38 7.15 5.50 19.22
N GLY A 39 8.23 5.83 18.50
CA GLY A 39 9.48 6.32 19.10
C GLY A 39 10.26 5.28 19.90
N GLU A 40 9.95 3.98 19.76
CA GLU A 40 10.72 2.89 20.35
C GLU A 40 12.18 2.96 19.86
N ALA A 41 13.12 2.74 20.79
CA ALA A 41 14.53 2.76 20.46
C ALA A 41 14.91 1.57 19.54
N PRO A 42 15.71 1.77 18.47
CA PRO A 42 16.16 0.69 17.58
C PRO A 42 17.01 -0.40 18.24
N THR A 43 17.46 -0.18 19.47
CA THR A 43 18.19 -1.17 20.28
C THR A 43 17.30 -1.98 21.20
N SER A 44 16.00 -1.68 21.26
CA SER A 44 15.04 -2.44 22.06
C SER A 44 14.93 -3.88 21.54
N PRO A 45 14.88 -4.89 22.43
CA PRO A 45 14.74 -6.29 22.02
C PRO A 45 13.41 -6.58 21.30
N THR A 46 12.38 -5.75 21.50
CA THR A 46 11.07 -5.89 20.86
C THR A 46 10.94 -5.10 19.55
N ALA A 47 11.87 -4.19 19.24
CA ALA A 47 11.71 -3.24 18.14
C ALA A 47 11.54 -3.93 16.78
N TYR A 48 12.35 -4.98 16.54
CA TYR A 48 12.28 -5.78 15.33
C TYR A 48 10.92 -6.45 15.17
N ALA A 49 10.45 -7.20 16.18
CA ALA A 49 9.21 -7.95 16.09
C ALA A 49 7.99 -7.01 15.97
N ASN A 50 7.98 -5.91 16.74
CA ASN A 50 6.95 -4.89 16.66
C ASN A 50 6.88 -4.30 15.25
N CYS A 51 8.03 -3.91 14.68
CA CYS A 51 8.10 -3.35 13.34
C CYS A 51 7.71 -4.36 12.25
N ALA A 52 8.25 -5.58 12.29
CA ALA A 52 8.00 -6.59 11.27
C ALA A 52 6.53 -7.03 11.23
N ASN A 53 5.84 -7.02 12.37
CA ASN A 53 4.42 -7.38 12.47
C ASN A 53 3.47 -6.19 12.18
N ASP A 54 3.98 -4.96 12.07
CA ASP A 54 3.21 -3.80 11.65
C ASP A 54 3.34 -3.58 10.13
N PRO A 55 2.22 -3.46 9.38
CA PRO A 55 2.28 -3.32 7.92
C PRO A 55 3.12 -2.13 7.44
N TYR A 56 3.05 -0.98 8.12
CA TYR A 56 3.72 0.26 7.70
C TYR A 56 5.22 0.22 8.01
N CYS A 57 5.57 -0.19 9.23
CA CYS A 57 6.96 -0.32 9.62
C CYS A 57 7.66 -1.42 8.83
N ALA A 58 6.98 -2.55 8.60
CA ALA A 58 7.50 -3.62 7.77
C ALA A 58 7.71 -3.17 6.31
N ALA A 59 6.76 -2.43 5.72
CA ALA A 59 6.93 -1.86 4.38
C ALA A 59 8.09 -0.85 4.34
N THR A 60 8.24 -0.02 5.37
CA THR A 60 9.38 0.91 5.53
C THR A 60 10.70 0.14 5.58
N ALA A 61 10.75 -0.99 6.30
CA ALA A 61 11.93 -1.85 6.33
C ALA A 61 12.22 -2.46 4.95
N VAL A 62 11.22 -2.91 4.21
CA VAL A 62 11.41 -3.41 2.84
C VAL A 62 11.96 -2.31 1.94
N GLN A 63 11.39 -1.10 1.97
CA GLN A 63 11.87 0.04 1.19
C GLN A 63 13.32 0.41 1.54
N GLY A 64 13.67 0.48 2.83
CA GLY A 64 15.05 0.73 3.26
C GLY A 64 16.02 -0.35 2.79
N TYR A 65 15.59 -1.61 2.79
CA TYR A 65 16.40 -2.71 2.26
C TYR A 65 16.62 -2.59 0.75
N MET A 66 15.58 -2.29 -0.01
CA MET A 66 15.68 -2.10 -1.46
C MET A 66 16.49 -0.86 -1.83
N GLY A 67 16.38 0.23 -1.05
CA GLY A 67 17.24 1.40 -1.22
C GLY A 67 18.72 1.09 -1.02
N ARG A 68 19.04 0.12 -0.14
CA ARG A 68 20.41 -0.29 0.13
C ARG A 68 20.96 -1.32 -0.86
N PHE A 69 20.14 -2.29 -1.29
CA PHE A 69 20.59 -3.45 -2.07
C PHE A 69 20.03 -3.52 -3.49
N GLY A 70 19.20 -2.57 -3.88
CA GLY A 70 18.59 -2.47 -5.20
C GLY A 70 19.64 -2.54 -6.31
N LYS A 71 19.48 -3.52 -7.19
CA LYS A 71 20.35 -3.78 -8.33
C LYS A 71 19.58 -4.58 -9.37
N ASP A 72 19.93 -4.43 -10.63
CA ASP A 72 19.38 -5.22 -11.74
C ASP A 72 19.88 -6.67 -11.59
N CYS A 73 18.96 -7.57 -11.27
CA CYS A 73 19.22 -8.97 -10.94
C CYS A 73 18.98 -9.88 -12.13
N ASN A 74 18.03 -9.54 -12.99
CA ASN A 74 17.65 -10.34 -14.15
C ASN A 74 18.36 -9.88 -15.46
N GLY A 75 19.08 -8.77 -15.42
CA GLY A 75 19.87 -8.23 -16.52
C GLY A 75 19.02 -7.58 -17.62
N ASP A 76 17.84 -7.08 -17.30
CA ASP A 76 16.95 -6.44 -18.28
C ASP A 76 17.18 -4.93 -18.47
N GLY A 77 18.11 -4.36 -17.70
CA GLY A 77 18.50 -2.95 -17.76
C GLY A 77 17.63 -2.02 -16.92
N ALA A 78 16.68 -2.54 -16.14
CA ALA A 78 15.91 -1.80 -15.15
C ALA A 78 16.16 -2.35 -13.74
N ILE A 79 15.87 -1.53 -12.72
CA ILE A 79 15.71 -2.01 -11.35
C ILE A 79 14.21 -1.92 -11.06
N ASP A 80 13.51 -3.05 -11.12
CA ASP A 80 12.05 -3.12 -11.04
C ASP A 80 11.56 -4.08 -9.94
N CYS A 81 10.24 -4.28 -9.86
CA CYS A 81 9.61 -5.16 -8.87
C CYS A 81 10.15 -6.61 -8.92
N ARG A 82 10.60 -7.08 -10.09
CA ARG A 82 11.17 -8.42 -10.25
C ARG A 82 12.51 -8.52 -9.54
N ASP A 83 13.37 -7.51 -9.68
CA ASP A 83 14.66 -7.46 -8.99
C ASP A 83 14.47 -7.39 -7.49
N PHE A 84 13.58 -6.51 -7.04
CA PHE A 84 13.28 -6.37 -5.62
C PHE A 84 12.72 -7.67 -5.04
N MET A 85 11.89 -8.42 -5.77
CA MET A 85 11.38 -9.71 -5.28
C MET A 85 12.51 -10.73 -5.10
N SER A 86 13.45 -10.78 -6.06
CA SER A 86 14.64 -11.63 -5.94
C SER A 86 15.52 -11.21 -4.76
N ILE A 87 15.77 -9.91 -4.59
CA ILE A 87 16.56 -9.38 -3.47
C ILE A 87 15.88 -9.67 -2.13
N HIS A 88 14.56 -9.52 -2.06
CA HIS A 88 13.78 -9.77 -0.85
C HIS A 88 13.90 -11.23 -0.40
N TYR A 89 13.79 -12.17 -1.35
CA TYR A 89 13.79 -13.61 -1.06
C TYR A 89 15.19 -14.20 -0.88
N LEU A 90 16.15 -13.80 -1.73
CA LEU A 90 17.50 -14.38 -1.77
C LEU A 90 18.52 -13.60 -0.93
N GLY A 91 18.18 -12.38 -0.50
CA GLY A 91 19.03 -11.48 0.25
C GLY A 91 19.88 -10.56 -0.65
N GLY A 92 20.23 -9.39 -0.11
CA GLY A 92 20.94 -8.33 -0.84
C GLY A 92 22.43 -8.57 -1.05
N TRP A 93 23.08 -9.34 -0.17
CA TRP A 93 24.52 -9.61 -0.22
C TRP A 93 24.92 -10.77 -1.16
N GLY A 94 23.98 -11.66 -1.48
CA GLY A 94 24.19 -12.76 -2.44
C GLY A 94 23.96 -12.34 -3.89
N SER A 95 24.13 -13.29 -4.82
CA SER A 95 23.63 -13.12 -6.18
C SER A 95 22.11 -13.24 -6.16
N CYS A 96 21.41 -12.15 -6.45
CA CYS A 96 19.95 -12.16 -6.65
C CYS A 96 19.54 -12.77 -8.00
N ASN A 97 20.52 -13.27 -8.78
CA ASN A 97 20.33 -13.99 -10.04
C ASN A 97 19.85 -15.44 -9.81
N GLY A 98 19.71 -15.86 -8.56
CA GLY A 98 19.16 -17.17 -8.21
C GLY A 98 17.69 -17.29 -8.61
N GLN A 99 17.23 -18.53 -8.83
CA GLN A 99 15.84 -18.77 -9.16
C GLN A 99 14.99 -18.80 -7.89
N LEU A 100 13.93 -17.98 -7.85
CA LEU A 100 12.90 -18.08 -6.81
C LEU A 100 12.24 -19.46 -6.85
N PRO A 101 11.86 -20.05 -5.71
CA PRO A 101 11.16 -21.32 -5.73
C PRO A 101 9.83 -21.21 -6.50
N PRO A 102 9.34 -22.30 -7.13
CA PRO A 102 8.19 -22.25 -8.03
C PRO A 102 6.94 -21.63 -7.42
N LEU A 103 6.69 -21.85 -6.13
CA LEU A 103 5.53 -21.29 -5.43
C LEU A 103 5.58 -19.75 -5.39
N GLN A 104 6.68 -19.19 -4.90
CA GLN A 104 6.85 -17.74 -4.78
C GLN A 104 6.96 -17.08 -6.15
N SER A 105 7.70 -17.68 -7.08
CA SER A 105 7.82 -17.16 -8.44
C SER A 105 6.46 -17.16 -9.15
N GLY A 106 5.72 -18.27 -9.10
CA GLY A 106 4.41 -18.37 -9.75
C GLY A 106 3.40 -17.39 -9.17
N ARG A 107 3.35 -17.27 -7.84
CA ARG A 107 2.48 -16.30 -7.15
C ARG A 107 2.84 -14.87 -7.50
N PHE A 108 4.13 -14.53 -7.52
CA PHE A 108 4.59 -13.19 -7.92
C PHE A 108 4.20 -12.85 -9.36
N GLU A 109 4.44 -13.73 -10.33
CA GLU A 109 4.04 -13.49 -11.73
C GLU A 109 2.52 -13.36 -11.90
N GLN A 110 1.75 -14.16 -11.17
CA GLN A 110 0.30 -14.06 -11.18
C GLN A 110 -0.18 -12.71 -10.65
N LEU A 111 0.45 -12.18 -9.61
CA LEU A 111 0.11 -10.86 -9.05
C LEU A 111 0.57 -9.73 -9.97
N LYS A 112 1.79 -9.80 -10.50
CA LYS A 112 2.34 -8.82 -11.46
C LYS A 112 1.47 -8.74 -12.71
N SER A 113 0.92 -9.86 -13.20
CA SER A 113 0.00 -9.85 -14.35
C SER A 113 -1.39 -9.28 -14.04
N LYS A 114 -1.77 -9.21 -12.76
CA LYS A 114 -2.98 -8.55 -12.26
C LYS A 114 -2.75 -7.10 -11.80
N GLU A 115 -1.49 -6.65 -11.71
CA GLU A 115 -1.14 -5.28 -11.36
C GLU A 115 -1.50 -4.34 -12.52
N ASN A 116 -2.68 -3.73 -12.41
CA ASN A 116 -2.90 -2.40 -12.96
C ASN A 116 -2.61 -1.42 -11.81
N HIS A 117 -1.36 -0.98 -11.68
CA HIS A 117 -1.07 0.21 -10.88
C HIS A 117 -1.87 1.34 -11.52
N GLY A 118 -2.99 1.68 -10.89
CA GLY A 118 -3.84 2.76 -11.37
C GLY A 118 -3.12 4.11 -11.25
N PRO A 119 -3.81 5.21 -11.53
CA PRO A 119 -3.18 6.52 -11.61
C PRO A 119 -2.64 7.04 -10.26
N VAL A 120 -2.96 6.38 -9.14
CA VAL A 120 -2.55 6.78 -7.78
C VAL A 120 -1.34 5.96 -7.35
N SER A 121 -0.27 6.61 -6.88
CA SER A 121 0.89 5.87 -6.34
C SER A 121 0.60 5.25 -4.97
N ASP A 122 1.35 4.22 -4.57
CA ASP A 122 1.20 3.59 -3.25
C ASP A 122 1.47 4.57 -2.10
N ILE A 123 2.46 5.46 -2.26
CA ILE A 123 2.72 6.55 -1.31
C ILE A 123 1.49 7.46 -1.19
N CYS A 124 0.83 7.75 -2.32
CA CYS A 124 -0.36 8.57 -2.32
C CYS A 124 -1.52 7.86 -1.61
N LEU A 125 -1.76 6.57 -1.90
CA LEU A 125 -2.76 5.77 -1.21
C LEU A 125 -2.51 5.71 0.30
N ALA A 126 -1.26 5.50 0.73
CA ALA A 126 -0.89 5.51 2.14
C ALA A 126 -1.25 6.85 2.80
N CYS A 127 -0.90 7.98 2.18
CA CYS A 127 -1.21 9.28 2.75
C CYS A 127 -2.70 9.64 2.71
N MET A 128 -3.43 9.18 1.70
CA MET A 128 -4.90 9.31 1.68
C MET A 128 -5.51 8.54 2.86
N CYS A 129 -5.04 7.32 3.12
CA CYS A 129 -5.48 6.50 4.24
C CYS A 129 -5.22 7.17 5.60
N GLU A 130 -4.00 7.67 5.81
CA GLU A 130 -3.62 8.46 6.99
C GLU A 130 -4.51 9.68 7.18
N ALA A 131 -4.85 10.37 6.09
CA ALA A 131 -5.71 11.55 6.15
C ALA A 131 -7.14 11.21 6.57
N MET A 132 -7.70 10.11 6.07
CA MET A 132 -9.09 9.73 6.33
C MET A 132 -9.30 9.13 7.71
N THR A 133 -8.39 8.26 8.14
CA THR A 133 -8.62 7.41 9.33
C THR A 133 -7.39 7.25 10.21
N GLU A 134 -6.30 7.99 9.98
CA GLU A 134 -4.97 7.67 10.55
C GLU A 134 -4.58 6.22 10.21
N CYS A 135 -5.03 5.81 9.03
CA CYS A 135 -4.95 4.48 8.51
C CYS A 135 -5.29 3.35 9.50
N ASN A 136 -6.33 3.57 10.29
CA ASN A 136 -6.81 2.59 11.26
C ASN A 136 -7.58 1.45 10.56
N HIS A 137 -6.91 0.29 10.44
CA HIS A 137 -7.44 -0.95 9.84
C HIS A 137 -8.57 -1.62 10.65
N GLU A 138 -8.83 -1.18 11.89
CA GLU A 138 -9.94 -1.69 12.69
C GLU A 138 -11.28 -1.02 12.36
N ILE A 139 -11.26 0.02 11.51
CA ILE A 139 -12.48 0.72 11.12
C ILE A 139 -13.31 -0.14 10.17
N ASN A 140 -14.49 -0.52 10.65
CA ASN A 140 -15.55 -1.14 9.84
C ASN A 140 -16.39 -0.07 9.12
N CYS A 141 -17.66 -0.37 8.87
CA CYS A 141 -18.63 0.59 8.35
C CYS A 141 -19.20 1.49 9.45
N GLU A 142 -19.21 2.79 9.19
CA GLU A 142 -19.84 3.81 10.02
C GLU A 142 -20.83 4.61 9.17
N GLY A 143 -22.12 4.33 9.35
CA GLY A 143 -23.16 4.92 8.52
C GLY A 143 -23.01 4.50 7.05
N ALA A 144 -22.81 5.45 6.15
CA ALA A 144 -22.71 5.22 4.71
C ALA A 144 -21.26 5.00 4.20
N TYR A 145 -20.26 5.01 5.10
CA TYR A 145 -18.85 4.98 4.74
C TYR A 145 -18.13 3.84 5.45
N CYS A 146 -17.27 3.12 4.74
CA CYS A 146 -16.59 1.94 5.25
C CYS A 146 -15.07 2.04 5.12
N GLY A 147 -14.39 1.42 6.08
CA GLY A 147 -12.97 1.11 6.02
C GLY A 147 -12.03 2.30 6.11
N ILE A 148 -10.76 1.99 5.86
CA ILE A 148 -9.62 2.89 6.05
C ILE A 148 -9.66 4.13 5.15
N PHE A 149 -10.34 4.04 4.01
CA PHE A 149 -10.54 5.14 3.07
C PHE A 149 -11.91 5.82 3.21
N LYS A 150 -12.77 5.41 4.15
CA LYS A 150 -14.14 5.93 4.30
C LYS A 150 -14.89 5.97 2.95
N ILE A 151 -14.93 4.84 2.25
CA ILE A 151 -15.54 4.70 0.92
C ILE A 151 -17.05 4.48 1.08
N SER A 152 -17.86 5.13 0.24
CA SER A 152 -19.29 4.85 0.14
C SER A 152 -19.61 3.81 -0.92
N ILE A 153 -20.79 3.19 -0.85
CA ILE A 153 -21.24 2.24 -1.88
C ILE A 153 -21.34 2.86 -3.28
N THR A 154 -21.67 4.15 -3.36
CA THR A 154 -21.71 4.89 -4.64
C THR A 154 -20.30 5.09 -5.19
N TYR A 155 -19.33 5.45 -4.35
CA TYR A 155 -17.92 5.55 -4.73
C TYR A 155 -17.39 4.20 -5.25
N TRP A 156 -17.64 3.12 -4.51
CA TRP A 156 -17.25 1.76 -4.90
C TRP A 156 -17.91 1.31 -6.21
N THR A 157 -19.21 1.62 -6.38
CA THR A 157 -19.93 1.38 -7.64
C THR A 157 -19.28 2.11 -8.81
N ASP A 158 -18.93 3.37 -8.58
CA ASP A 158 -18.29 4.22 -9.55
C ASP A 158 -16.89 3.75 -9.94
N ALA A 159 -16.18 3.13 -8.98
CA ALA A 159 -14.89 2.50 -9.16
C ALA A 159 -14.93 1.13 -9.87
N SER A 160 -16.05 0.78 -10.49
CA SER A 160 -16.29 -0.50 -11.16
C SER A 160 -16.42 -1.72 -10.24
N LYS A 161 -16.80 -1.50 -8.97
CA LYS A 161 -17.20 -2.57 -8.03
C LYS A 161 -16.14 -3.67 -7.84
N PRO A 162 -14.89 -3.33 -7.47
CA PRO A 162 -13.88 -4.35 -7.21
C PRO A 162 -14.31 -5.27 -6.06
N THR A 163 -13.93 -6.54 -6.13
CA THR A 163 -14.08 -7.52 -5.06
C THR A 163 -12.71 -7.97 -4.56
N VAL A 164 -12.68 -8.57 -3.35
CA VAL A 164 -11.44 -9.01 -2.69
C VAL A 164 -10.71 -10.08 -3.52
N ASP A 165 -11.46 -11.04 -4.07
CA ASP A 165 -10.96 -12.14 -4.91
C ASP A 165 -10.75 -11.78 -6.39
N GLY A 166 -11.25 -10.62 -6.81
CA GLY A 166 -11.25 -10.18 -8.21
C GLY A 166 -12.28 -10.90 -9.08
N GLU A 167 -13.24 -11.60 -8.48
CA GLU A 167 -14.43 -12.08 -9.17
C GLU A 167 -15.36 -10.91 -9.56
N GLN A 168 -16.34 -11.22 -10.40
CA GLN A 168 -17.31 -10.20 -10.79
C GLN A 168 -18.30 -9.96 -9.65
N SER A 169 -18.37 -8.73 -9.16
CA SER A 169 -19.30 -8.38 -8.08
C SER A 169 -20.76 -8.69 -8.44
N THR A 170 -21.50 -9.24 -7.47
CA THR A 170 -22.96 -9.42 -7.55
C THR A 170 -23.72 -8.11 -7.37
N SER A 171 -23.00 -7.03 -7.05
CA SER A 171 -23.54 -5.72 -6.64
C SER A 171 -24.26 -5.72 -5.30
N ASP A 172 -24.08 -6.76 -4.49
CA ASP A 172 -24.64 -6.83 -3.14
C ASP A 172 -23.87 -5.93 -2.16
N ILE A 173 -24.55 -5.52 -1.09
CA ILE A 173 -23.94 -4.68 -0.03
C ILE A 173 -22.75 -5.38 0.63
N SER A 174 -22.78 -6.71 0.74
CA SER A 174 -21.67 -7.49 1.31
C SER A 174 -20.40 -7.39 0.47
N ASP A 175 -20.50 -7.34 -0.85
CA ASP A 175 -19.32 -7.18 -1.72
C ASP A 175 -18.66 -5.82 -1.47
N PHE A 176 -19.49 -4.79 -1.35
CA PHE A 176 -19.03 -3.44 -1.00
C PHE A 176 -18.38 -3.43 0.38
N GLU A 177 -19.04 -3.94 1.42
CA GLU A 177 -18.53 -3.91 2.79
C GLU A 177 -17.22 -4.70 2.90
N ASN A 178 -17.16 -5.91 2.34
CA ASN A 178 -15.96 -6.74 2.32
C ASN A 178 -14.82 -6.05 1.57
N CYS A 179 -15.09 -5.43 0.42
CA CYS A 179 -14.06 -4.73 -0.34
C CYS A 179 -13.60 -3.46 0.36
N ALA A 180 -14.51 -2.67 0.93
CA ALA A 180 -14.18 -1.39 1.53
C ALA A 180 -13.42 -1.53 2.85
N THR A 181 -13.62 -2.62 3.60
CA THR A 181 -12.86 -2.93 4.83
C THR A 181 -11.58 -3.73 4.57
N ASP A 182 -11.43 -4.34 3.38
CA ASP A 182 -10.15 -4.90 2.93
C ASP A 182 -9.24 -3.82 2.34
N ALA A 183 -8.07 -3.59 2.95
CA ALA A 183 -7.18 -2.49 2.56
C ALA A 183 -6.76 -2.53 1.07
N TYR A 184 -6.54 -3.72 0.54
CA TYR A 184 -6.11 -3.90 -0.84
C TYR A 184 -7.25 -3.66 -1.83
N CYS A 185 -8.43 -4.22 -1.57
CA CYS A 185 -9.62 -3.99 -2.39
C CYS A 185 -10.10 -2.55 -2.31
N ALA A 186 -10.08 -1.93 -1.13
CA ALA A 186 -10.38 -0.52 -0.94
C ALA A 186 -9.39 0.36 -1.73
N GLY A 187 -8.10 0.00 -1.75
CA GLY A 187 -7.09 0.61 -2.62
C GLY A 187 -7.46 0.50 -4.11
N LYS A 188 -7.89 -0.67 -4.58
CA LYS A 188 -8.41 -0.85 -5.95
C LYS A 188 -9.62 0.03 -6.24
N ALA A 189 -10.53 0.20 -5.28
CA ALA A 189 -11.66 1.10 -5.43
C ALA A 189 -11.19 2.56 -5.57
N VAL A 190 -10.20 2.99 -4.80
CA VAL A 190 -9.61 4.33 -4.98
C VAL A 190 -8.99 4.47 -6.38
N GLN A 191 -8.20 3.49 -6.83
CA GLN A 191 -7.59 3.47 -8.17
C GLN A 191 -8.62 3.57 -9.29
N GLY A 192 -9.67 2.74 -9.25
CA GLY A 192 -10.74 2.72 -10.24
C GLY A 192 -11.51 4.03 -10.29
N TYR A 193 -11.77 4.63 -9.12
CA TYR A 193 -12.43 5.94 -9.04
C TYR A 193 -11.57 7.04 -9.67
N MET A 194 -10.28 7.08 -9.36
CA MET A 194 -9.37 8.08 -9.93
C MET A 194 -9.18 7.87 -11.44
N ALA A 195 -9.08 6.63 -11.91
CA ALA A 195 -9.00 6.33 -13.34
C ALA A 195 -10.23 6.84 -14.10
N LYS A 196 -11.41 6.80 -13.46
CA LYS A 196 -12.67 7.27 -14.05
C LYS A 196 -12.82 8.78 -14.01
N PHE A 197 -12.42 9.45 -12.92
CA PHE A 197 -12.78 10.85 -12.68
C PHE A 197 -11.62 11.84 -12.70
N ALA A 198 -10.37 11.40 -12.56
CA ALA A 198 -9.26 12.33 -12.38
C ALA A 198 -8.67 12.88 -13.68
N LYS A 199 -9.05 12.32 -14.85
CA LYS A 199 -8.50 12.71 -16.16
C LYS A 199 -8.55 14.21 -16.45
N ASP A 200 -9.60 14.89 -16.00
CA ASP A 200 -9.83 16.33 -16.23
C ASP A 200 -9.78 17.15 -14.92
N ILE A 201 -9.21 16.59 -13.84
CA ILE A 201 -9.14 17.25 -12.53
C ILE A 201 -7.74 17.76 -12.27
N ASN A 202 -7.65 19.06 -12.06
CA ASN A 202 -6.45 19.74 -11.61
C ASN A 202 -6.87 20.86 -10.67
N CYS A 203 -6.74 20.62 -9.37
CA CYS A 203 -7.22 21.51 -8.34
C CYS A 203 -6.15 22.50 -7.86
N ASN A 204 -4.89 22.29 -8.25
CA ASN A 204 -3.76 23.06 -7.74
C ASN A 204 -2.99 23.84 -8.83
N GLY A 205 -3.38 23.70 -10.10
CA GLY A 205 -2.80 24.39 -11.24
C GLY A 205 -1.53 23.73 -11.81
N SER A 206 -1.28 22.46 -11.50
CA SER A 206 -0.22 21.62 -12.10
C SER A 206 -0.46 21.38 -13.60
N SER A 207 0.42 20.65 -14.29
CA SER A 207 0.16 20.22 -15.67
C SER A 207 -0.79 19.02 -15.78
N GLU A 208 -0.88 18.21 -14.72
CA GLU A 208 -1.62 16.94 -14.67
C GLU A 208 -2.14 16.67 -13.25
N ALA A 209 -3.17 15.82 -13.12
CA ALA A 209 -3.70 15.40 -11.83
C ALA A 209 -2.61 14.73 -10.98
N ASP A 210 -2.32 15.30 -9.80
CA ASP A 210 -1.35 14.76 -8.86
C ASP A 210 -2.00 14.17 -7.60
N CYS A 211 -1.16 13.69 -6.68
CA CYS A 211 -1.65 13.11 -5.43
C CYS A 211 -2.51 14.07 -4.59
N ARG A 212 -2.22 15.38 -4.61
CA ARG A 212 -3.04 16.39 -3.90
C ARG A 212 -4.40 16.55 -4.57
N ASP A 213 -4.45 16.44 -5.90
CA ASP A 213 -5.70 16.45 -6.64
C ASP A 213 -6.55 15.21 -6.34
N TYR A 214 -5.93 14.03 -6.31
CA TYR A 214 -6.61 12.77 -5.93
C TYR A 214 -7.18 12.82 -4.52
N MET A 215 -6.45 13.35 -3.55
CA MET A 215 -6.96 13.50 -2.17
C MET A 215 -8.20 14.40 -2.11
N ARG A 216 -8.24 15.49 -2.89
CA ARG A 216 -9.41 16.36 -2.96
C ARG A 216 -10.58 15.69 -3.67
N LEU A 217 -10.31 15.00 -4.78
CA LEU A 217 -11.32 14.22 -5.49
C LEU A 217 -11.93 13.13 -4.59
N HIS A 218 -11.10 12.43 -3.84
CA HIS A 218 -11.54 11.41 -2.91
C HIS A 218 -12.46 11.95 -1.81
N TYR A 219 -12.05 13.05 -1.17
CA TYR A 219 -12.77 13.60 -0.03
C TYR A 219 -14.07 14.32 -0.42
N ASN A 220 -14.03 15.13 -1.49
CA ASN A 220 -15.16 15.98 -1.88
C ASN A 220 -16.09 15.31 -2.90
N GLY A 221 -15.57 14.35 -3.68
CA GLY A 221 -16.28 13.68 -4.76
C GLY A 221 -16.56 14.56 -5.99
N GLY A 222 -16.68 13.91 -7.15
CA GLY A 222 -17.21 14.51 -8.38
C GLY A 222 -16.38 15.63 -9.01
N ARG A 223 -16.92 16.25 -10.07
CA ARG A 223 -16.24 17.29 -10.87
C ARG A 223 -15.98 18.60 -10.11
N SER A 224 -16.73 18.84 -9.04
CA SER A 224 -16.59 20.04 -8.21
C SER A 224 -15.61 19.87 -7.06
N ALA A 225 -14.87 18.75 -7.02
CA ALA A 225 -13.94 18.45 -5.93
C ALA A 225 -12.91 19.56 -5.67
N CYS A 226 -12.52 20.31 -6.71
CA CYS A 226 -11.58 21.42 -6.60
C CYS A 226 -12.18 22.69 -5.97
N ASN A 227 -13.51 22.79 -5.86
CA ASN A 227 -14.18 23.98 -5.35
C ASN A 227 -14.19 24.05 -3.82
N ALA A 228 -13.87 22.96 -3.13
CA ALA A 228 -13.84 22.88 -1.68
C ALA A 228 -12.44 22.49 -1.18
N SER A 229 -11.95 23.21 -0.17
CA SER A 229 -10.73 22.82 0.53
C SER A 229 -10.99 21.65 1.48
N LEU A 230 -10.02 20.74 1.60
CA LEU A 230 -10.02 19.73 2.66
C LEU A 230 -10.13 20.41 4.04
N PRO A 231 -10.89 19.83 4.99
CA PRO A 231 -10.88 20.32 6.36
C PRO A 231 -9.48 20.20 6.97
N GLN A 232 -9.19 21.08 7.93
CA GLN A 232 -7.83 21.22 8.48
C GLN A 232 -7.21 19.92 9.04
N PRO A 233 -7.95 19.04 9.75
CA PRO A 233 -7.38 17.79 10.25
C PRO A 233 -6.86 16.88 9.12
N GLN A 234 -7.69 16.61 8.11
CA GLN A 234 -7.36 15.77 6.97
C GLN A 234 -6.21 16.38 6.17
N LYS A 235 -6.28 17.69 5.90
CA LYS A 235 -5.22 18.41 5.18
C LYS A 235 -3.88 18.28 5.90
N LYS A 236 -3.85 18.48 7.22
CA LYS A 236 -2.61 18.42 8.02
C LYS A 236 -2.02 17.03 8.02
N ARG A 237 -2.84 15.99 8.23
CA ARG A 237 -2.39 14.58 8.20
C ARG A 237 -1.80 14.22 6.85
N PHE A 238 -2.53 14.52 5.78
CA PHE A 238 -2.10 14.26 4.41
C PHE A 238 -0.76 14.93 4.07
N GLU A 239 -0.65 16.24 4.27
CA GLU A 239 0.56 17.00 3.92
C GLU A 239 1.77 16.61 4.77
N ASN A 240 1.56 16.20 6.03
CA ASN A 240 2.64 15.68 6.87
C ASN A 240 3.13 14.31 6.35
N CYS A 241 2.22 13.40 6.01
CA CYS A 241 2.56 12.09 5.45
C CYS A 241 3.36 12.24 4.14
N ILE A 242 2.87 13.06 3.20
CA ILE A 242 3.55 13.27 1.91
C ILE A 242 4.98 13.81 2.10
N LYS A 243 5.20 14.68 3.09
CA LYS A 243 6.56 15.18 3.40
C LYS A 243 7.48 14.13 4.00
N GLN A 244 6.93 13.16 4.73
CA GLN A 244 7.69 12.12 5.42
C GLN A 244 8.03 10.92 4.53
N LEU A 245 7.22 10.65 3.50
CA LEU A 245 7.38 9.48 2.62
C LEU A 245 7.98 9.82 1.24
N ALA A 246 8.38 11.07 0.99
CA ALA A 246 8.95 11.52 -0.28
C ALA A 246 10.48 11.33 -0.40
N PHE A 247 11.05 10.33 0.30
CA PHE A 247 12.49 10.05 0.30
C PHE A 247 12.88 8.94 -0.66
#